data_AF-A0A7Y3FK77-F1
#
_entry.id   AF-A0A7Y3FK77-F1
#
_cell.length_a   1.000
_cell.length_b   1.000
_cell.length_c   1.000
_cell.angle_alpha   90.00
_cell.angle_beta   90.00
_cell.angle_gamma   90.00
#
_symmetry.space_group_name_H-M   'P 1'
#
loop_
_entity.id
_entity.type
_entity.pdbx_description
1 polymer ?
#
loop_
_entity_poly.entity_id
_entity_poly.type
_entity_poly.pdbx_seq_one_letter_code
_entity_poly.pdbx_strand_id
1 'polypeptide(L)' 'MVVTESYELRELAKLLNWNPAHCKVILKQLGADPTQPIDEETAARVAHKIRRQWPPQAA' A
#
# COMPACT_ATOMS: atom_id res chain seq x y z
N MET A 1 8.14 -11.80 15.68
CA MET A 1 6.75 -12.03 15.22
C MET A 1 6.59 -11.25 13.94
N VAL A 2 6.63 -11.91 12.79
CA VAL A 2 6.31 -11.25 11.52
C VAL A 2 4.79 -11.17 11.49
N VAL A 3 4.26 -10.06 11.96
CA VAL A 3 2.85 -9.75 11.74
C VAL A 3 2.78 -9.48 10.25
N THR A 4 2.22 -10.42 9.48
CA THR A 4 1.88 -10.16 8.09
C THR A 4 0.73 -9.15 8.12
N GLU A 5 1.06 -7.87 8.27
CA GLU A 5 0.07 -6.80 8.31
C GLU A 5 -0.54 -6.70 6.91
N SER A 6 -1.77 -7.18 6.81
CA SER A 6 -2.61 -7.00 5.64
C SER A 6 -3.29 -5.64 5.73
N TYR A 7 -2.94 -4.74 4.82
CA TYR A 7 -3.46 -3.38 4.77
C TYR A 7 -4.69 -3.31 3.85
N GLU A 8 -5.71 -2.56 4.24
CA GLU A 8 -6.75 -2.17 3.28
C GLU A 8 -6.26 -1.02 2.40
N LEU A 9 -6.88 -0.85 1.21
CA LEU A 9 -6.59 0.28 0.32
C LEU A 9 -6.64 1.64 1.04
N ARG A 10 -7.63 1.82 1.93
CA ARG A 10 -7.80 3.07 2.71
C ARG A 10 -6.70 3.26 3.74
N GLU A 11 -6.29 2.20 4.42
CA GLU A 11 -5.19 2.20 5.39
C GLU A 11 -3.87 2.53 4.68
N LEU A 12 -3.58 1.83 3.59
CA LEU A 12 -2.41 2.09 2.75
C LEU A 12 -2.39 3.53 2.25
N ALA A 13 -3.52 4.03 1.76
CA ALA A 13 -3.63 5.42 1.30
C ALA A 13 -3.38 6.44 2.42
N LYS A 14 -3.86 6.18 3.64
CA LYS A 14 -3.58 7.02 4.81
C LYS A 14 -2.10 6.98 5.20
N LEU A 15 -1.51 5.78 5.29
CA LEU A 15 -0.10 5.58 5.63
C LEU A 15 0.82 6.25 4.59
N LEU A 16 0.49 6.07 3.31
CA LEU A 16 1.15 6.72 2.20
C LEU A 16 0.69 8.17 2.04
N ASN A 17 -0.12 8.75 2.93
CA ASN A 17 -0.74 10.08 2.80
C ASN A 17 -1.05 10.47 1.34
N TRP A 18 -1.69 9.55 0.63
CA TRP A 18 -1.89 9.55 -0.82
C TRP A 18 -3.36 9.31 -1.16
N ASN A 19 -3.76 9.67 -2.38
CA ASN A 19 -5.15 9.49 -2.79
C ASN A 19 -5.46 7.98 -2.96
N PRO A 20 -6.48 7.43 -2.28
CA PRO A 20 -6.87 6.02 -2.42
C PRO A 20 -7.23 5.64 -3.87
N ALA A 21 -7.74 6.58 -4.67
CA ALA A 21 -8.00 6.32 -6.09
C ALA A 21 -6.71 6.03 -6.87
N HIS A 22 -5.62 6.74 -6.58
CA HIS A 22 -4.33 6.47 -7.21
C HIS A 22 -3.68 5.20 -6.67
N CYS A 23 -3.78 4.93 -5.35
CA CYS A 23 -3.34 3.64 -4.80
C CYS A 23 -4.06 2.48 -5.49
N LYS A 24 -5.36 2.61 -5.76
CA LYS A 24 -6.16 1.62 -6.48
C LYS A 24 -5.64 1.38 -7.90
N VAL A 25 -5.33 2.44 -8.63
CA VAL A 25 -4.76 2.33 -9.99
C VAL A 25 -3.42 1.62 -9.96
N ILE A 26 -2.55 1.95 -9.00
CA ILE A 26 -1.21 1.36 -8.90
C ILE A 26 -1.27 -0.09 -8.46
N LEU A 27 -2.13 -0.44 -7.51
CA LEU A 27 -2.39 -1.83 -7.13
C LEU A 27 -2.81 -2.66 -8.34
N LYS A 28 -3.77 -2.15 -9.12
CA LYS A 28 -4.18 -2.80 -10.38
C LYS A 28 -3.02 -2.93 -11.37
N GLN A 29 -2.16 -1.92 -11.50
CA GLN A 29 -0.96 -1.99 -12.34
C GLN A 29 0.06 -3.02 -11.85
N LEU A 30 0.10 -3.29 -10.54
CA LEU A 30 0.95 -4.30 -9.93
C LEU A 30 0.35 -5.71 -9.97
N GLY A 31 -0.91 -5.84 -10.44
CA GLY A 31 -1.65 -7.10 -10.45
C GLY A 31 -2.33 -7.44 -9.12
N ALA A 32 -2.35 -6.51 -8.16
CA ALA A 32 -3.00 -6.69 -6.88
C ALA A 32 -4.46 -6.22 -6.93
N ASP A 33 -5.35 -6.97 -6.28
CA ASP A 33 -6.76 -6.59 -6.20
C ASP A 33 -6.98 -5.57 -5.07
N PRO A 34 -7.50 -4.37 -5.37
CA PRO A 34 -7.70 -3.33 -4.36
C PRO A 34 -8.87 -3.61 -3.41
N THR A 35 -9.64 -4.67 -3.64
CA THR A 35 -10.70 -5.15 -2.73
C THR A 35 -10.20 -6.24 -1.79
N GLN A 36 -9.00 -6.77 -2.04
CA GLN A 36 -8.37 -7.75 -1.18
C GLN A 36 -7.40 -7.09 -0.20
N PRO A 37 -7.13 -7.75 0.95
CA PRO A 37 -6.06 -7.35 1.83
C PRO A 37 -4.74 -7.22 1.07
N ILE A 38 -4.05 -6.09 1.27
CA ILE A 38 -2.80 -5.76 0.62
C ILE A 38 -1.67 -6.21 1.54
N ASP A 39 -0.87 -7.18 1.11
CA ASP A 39 0.31 -7.58 1.86
C ASP A 39 1.36 -6.47 1.92
N GLU A 40 2.23 -6.52 2.94
CA GLU A 40 3.34 -5.58 3.11
C GLU A 40 4.21 -5.45 1.84
N GLU A 41 4.47 -6.55 1.14
CA GLU A 41 5.24 -6.53 -0.11
C GLU A 41 4.54 -5.67 -1.19
N THR A 42 3.23 -5.86 -1.36
CA THR A 42 2.45 -5.08 -2.31
C THR A 42 2.39 -3.61 -1.90
N ALA A 43 2.21 -3.34 -0.60
CA ALA A 43 2.23 -1.99 -0.06
C ALA A 43 3.59 -1.29 -0.33
N ALA A 44 4.70 -1.99 -0.10
CA ALA A 44 6.05 -1.50 -0.41
C ALA A 44 6.23 -1.21 -1.90
N ARG A 45 5.71 -2.08 -2.79
CA ARG A 45 5.74 -1.87 -4.24
C ARG A 45 4.93 -0.65 -4.67
N VAL A 46 3.75 -0.44 -4.09
CA VAL A 46 2.92 0.77 -4.34
C VAL A 46 3.69 2.01 -3.90
N ALA A 47 4.26 2.00 -2.70
CA ALA A 47 5.03 3.12 -2.15
C ALA A 47 6.24 3.46 -3.04
N HIS A 48 7.00 2.45 -3.45
CA HIS A 48 8.14 2.61 -4.36
C HIS A 48 7.71 3.19 -5.72
N LYS A 49 6.55 2.76 -6.25
CA LYS A 49 6.00 3.27 -7.52
C LYS A 49 5.63 4.76 -7.45
N ILE A 50 5.05 5.19 -6.33
CA ILE A 50 4.75 6.63 -6.09
C ILE A 50 5.96 7.41 -5.56
N ARG A 51 7.14 6.78 -5.50
CA ARG A 51 8.39 7.37 -4.97
C ARG A 51 8.23 7.92 -3.55
N ARG A 52 7.48 7.22 -2.70
CA ARG A 52 7.38 7.52 -1.26
C ARG A 52 8.27 6.61 -0.43
N GLN A 53 8.64 7.11 0.74
CA GLN A 53 9.30 6.32 1.76
C GLN A 53 8.33 5.24 2.28
N TRP A 54 8.84 4.02 2.34
CA TRP A 54 8.24 2.84 2.96
C TRP A 54 9.35 2.06 3.67
N PRO A 55 9.11 1.50 4.87
CA PRO A 55 7.86 1.52 5.64
C PRO A 55 7.50 2.93 6.15
N PRO A 56 6.21 3.22 6.38
CA PRO A 56 5.80 4.44 7.05
C PRO A 56 6.36 4.33 8.46
N GLN A 57 7.47 5.01 8.73
CA GLN A 57 8.11 4.97 10.03
C GLN A 57 7.03 5.34 11.05
N ALA A 58 6.64 4.38 11.89
CA ALA A 58 5.73 4.61 13.00
C ALA A 58 6.35 5.74 13.83
N ALA A 59 5.79 6.93 13.73
CA ALA A 59 6.16 8.07 14.55
C ALA A 59 5.58 7.89 15.96
#